data_AF-A0A5M7C9I4-F1
#
_entry.id   AF-A0A5M7C9I4-F1
#
_cell.length_a   1.000
_cell.length_b   1.000
_cell.length_c   1.000
_cell.angle_alpha   90.00
_cell.angle_beta   90.00
_cell.angle_gamma   90.00
#
_symmetry.space_group_name_H-M   'P 1'
#
loop_
_entity.id
_entity.type
_entity.pdbx_description
1 polymer ?
#
loop_
_entity_poly.entity_id
_entity_poly.type
_entity_poly.pdbx_seq_one_letter_code
_entity_poly.pdbx_strand_id
1 'polypeptide(L)'
;MDRQQGHGTSDAAGFTVVLCDSCEDGGELPVLAVLREIIRRCPHGMLVRATCPLGRLWCHAGKVTGALSGHTLLVQRCTRSRSPVGEVMLVGPVRTAEDLAATARWLEPVPGDIDDLPRRLREIPRTSTSN
;
A
#
# COMPACT_ATOMS: atom_id res chain seq x y z
N MET A 1 -21.28 31.01 -17.39
CA MET A 1 -19.85 30.90 -17.70
C MET A 1 -19.12 31.25 -16.42
N ASP A 2 -18.49 30.36 -15.65
CA ASP A 2 -18.07 28.99 -15.86
C ASP A 2 -18.01 28.28 -14.50
N ARG A 3 -18.50 27.04 -14.43
CA ARG A 3 -18.33 26.16 -13.26
C ARG A 3 -16.98 25.48 -13.39
N GLN A 4 -15.98 25.90 -12.61
CA GLN A 4 -14.77 25.08 -12.43
C GLN A 4 -15.09 23.95 -11.44
N GLN A 5 -15.47 22.80 -12.00
CA GLN A 5 -15.68 21.54 -11.30
C GLN A 5 -14.41 20.66 -11.36
N GLY A 6 -13.82 20.41 -10.19
CA GLY A 6 -13.25 19.12 -9.76
C GLY A 6 -12.07 18.53 -10.53
N HIS A 7 -10.85 18.82 -10.09
CA HIS A 7 -9.64 18.10 -10.49
C HIS A 7 -9.56 16.73 -9.77
N GLY A 8 -9.93 15.64 -10.46
CA GLY A 8 -9.17 14.38 -10.43
C GLY A 8 -9.45 13.28 -9.40
N THR A 9 -10.44 13.37 -8.49
CA THR A 9 -10.70 12.30 -7.48
C THR A 9 -11.88 11.37 -7.79
N SER A 10 -12.58 11.55 -8.92
CA SER A 10 -13.93 10.99 -9.13
C SER A 10 -14.05 9.72 -10.01
N ASP A 11 -12.95 9.14 -10.51
CA ASP A 11 -13.01 7.97 -11.41
C ASP A 11 -12.48 6.65 -10.81
N ALA A 12 -11.88 6.71 -9.62
CA ALA A 12 -11.44 5.50 -8.93
C ALA A 12 -12.64 4.79 -8.29
N ALA A 13 -12.90 3.57 -8.73
CA ALA A 13 -13.95 2.70 -8.20
C ALA A 13 -13.42 1.50 -7.40
N GLY A 14 -12.09 1.32 -7.37
CA GLY A 14 -11.42 0.25 -6.66
C GLY A 14 -9.93 0.50 -6.52
N PHE A 15 -9.19 -0.57 -6.21
CA PHE A 15 -7.75 -0.53 -6.07
C PHE A 15 -7.14 -1.92 -6.25
N THR A 16 -5.86 -1.94 -6.63
CA THR A 16 -4.99 -3.10 -6.53
C THR A 16 -4.00 -2.87 -5.39
N VAL A 17 -3.94 -3.81 -4.45
CA VAL A 17 -2.92 -3.87 -3.41
C VAL A 17 -1.96 -5.01 -3.72
N VAL A 18 -0.67 -4.70 -3.79
CA VAL A 18 0.41 -5.69 -3.92
C VAL A 18 1.06 -5.85 -2.57
N LEU A 19 0.95 -7.05 -1.99
CA LEU A 19 1.67 -7.46 -0.80
C LEU A 19 2.98 -8.12 -1.20
N CYS A 20 4.10 -7.59 -0.70
CA CYS A 20 5.37 -8.25 -0.86
C CYS A 20 5.51 -9.44 0.10
N ASP A 21 5.74 -10.63 -0.42
CA ASP A 21 6.00 -11.84 0.38
C ASP A 21 7.41 -11.88 1.00
N SER A 22 8.36 -11.18 0.37
CA SER A 22 9.78 -11.26 0.72
C SER A 22 10.14 -10.29 1.84
N CYS A 23 9.28 -9.31 2.14
CA CYS A 23 9.46 -8.33 3.22
C CYS A 23 8.83 -8.78 4.55
N GLU A 24 8.32 -10.01 4.63
CA GLU A 24 7.83 -10.61 5.88
C GLU A 24 8.99 -10.88 6.84
N ASP A 25 8.92 -10.36 8.07
CA ASP A 25 9.97 -10.50 9.09
C ASP A 25 9.57 -11.43 10.23
N GLY A 26 8.78 -12.47 9.93
CA GLY A 26 8.38 -13.48 10.92
C GLY A 26 7.46 -12.93 12.02
N GLY A 27 6.98 -11.70 11.92
CA GLY A 27 6.00 -11.13 12.85
C GLY A 27 4.62 -11.77 12.67
N GLU A 28 3.95 -12.06 13.78
CA GLU A 28 2.63 -12.72 13.85
C GLU A 28 1.45 -11.92 13.25
N LEU A 29 1.70 -10.75 12.64
CA LEU A 29 0.62 -9.91 12.15
C LEU A 29 -0.12 -10.59 10.99
N PRO A 30 -1.45 -10.75 11.07
CA PRO A 30 -2.24 -11.44 10.05
C PRO A 30 -2.54 -10.53 8.85
N VAL A 31 -1.53 -9.80 8.33
CA VAL A 31 -1.68 -8.80 7.25
C VAL A 31 -2.40 -9.38 6.05
N LEU A 32 -2.00 -10.58 5.61
CA LEU A 32 -2.63 -11.26 4.49
C LEU A 32 -4.11 -11.59 4.76
N ALA A 33 -4.45 -12.00 5.97
CA ALA A 33 -5.83 -12.34 6.32
C ALA A 33 -6.71 -11.10 6.39
N VAL A 34 -6.20 -10.01 6.96
CA VAL A 34 -6.89 -8.72 7.00
C VAL A 34 -7.10 -8.19 5.59
N LEU A 35 -6.07 -8.15 4.73
CA LEU A 35 -6.22 -7.72 3.34
C LEU A 35 -7.26 -8.54 2.58
N ARG A 36 -7.28 -9.88 2.76
CA ARG A 36 -8.32 -10.73 2.15
C ARG A 36 -9.73 -10.32 2.59
N GLU A 37 -9.92 -9.97 3.87
CA GLU A 37 -11.21 -9.54 4.38
C GLU A 37 -11.63 -8.17 3.83
N ILE A 38 -10.70 -7.24 3.68
CA ILE A 38 -10.95 -5.95 3.01
C ILE A 38 -11.42 -6.20 1.57
N ILE A 39 -10.66 -7.00 0.81
CA ILE A 39 -10.96 -7.25 -0.61
C ILE A 39 -12.31 -7.92 -0.82
N ARG A 40 -12.74 -8.82 0.08
CA ARG A 40 -14.09 -9.41 0.03
C ARG A 40 -15.21 -8.37 0.12
N ARG A 41 -14.96 -7.25 0.81
CA ARG A 41 -15.91 -6.15 0.99
C ARG A 41 -15.80 -5.07 -0.10
N CYS A 42 -14.79 -5.14 -0.96
CA CYS A 42 -14.51 -4.17 -2.03
C CYS A 42 -14.72 -4.81 -3.42
N PRO A 43 -15.83 -4.53 -4.14
CA PRO A 43 -16.15 -5.19 -5.43
C PRO A 43 -15.07 -5.10 -6.51
N HIS A 44 -14.29 -4.02 -6.50
CA HIS A 44 -13.20 -3.77 -7.44
C HIS A 44 -11.81 -3.83 -6.77
N GLY A 45 -11.75 -4.34 -5.54
CA GLY A 45 -10.50 -4.60 -4.85
C GLY A 45 -9.78 -5.81 -5.44
N MET A 46 -8.47 -5.70 -5.63
CA MET A 46 -7.60 -6.82 -5.98
C MET A 46 -6.43 -6.93 -5.02
N LEU A 47 -6.17 -8.14 -4.53
CA LEU A 47 -4.95 -8.47 -3.79
C LEU A 47 -4.02 -9.29 -4.69
N VAL A 48 -2.81 -8.79 -4.85
CA VAL A 48 -1.72 -9.48 -5.55
C VAL A 48 -0.64 -9.79 -4.52
N ARG A 49 -0.16 -11.05 -4.51
CA ARG A 49 1.07 -11.41 -3.80
C ARG A 49 2.19 -11.46 -4.81
N ALA A 50 3.30 -10.80 -4.51
CA ALA A 50 4.46 -10.79 -5.39
C ALA A 50 5.75 -10.89 -4.57
N THR A 51 6.76 -11.50 -5.17
CA THR A 51 8.16 -11.32 -4.75
C THR A 51 8.56 -9.86 -4.91
N CYS A 52 9.48 -9.37 -4.07
CA CYS A 52 9.81 -7.94 -3.95
C CYS A 52 9.76 -7.15 -5.27
N PRO A 53 8.69 -6.37 -5.51
CA PRO A 53 8.49 -5.67 -6.78
C PRO A 53 9.47 -4.51 -6.98
N LEU A 54 10.13 -4.07 -5.90
CA LEU A 54 11.13 -3.00 -5.88
C LEU A 54 12.57 -3.54 -6.02
N GLY A 55 12.69 -4.82 -6.39
CA GLY A 55 13.97 -5.52 -6.56
C GLY A 55 14.51 -6.09 -5.25
N ARG A 56 15.27 -7.19 -5.37
CA ARG A 56 15.85 -7.91 -4.21
C ARG A 56 16.70 -6.99 -3.32
N LEU A 57 17.37 -6.00 -3.90
CA LEU A 57 18.27 -5.08 -3.19
C LEU A 57 17.53 -4.18 -2.20
N TRP A 58 16.33 -3.69 -2.51
CA TRP A 58 15.68 -2.66 -1.70
C TRP A 58 15.11 -3.21 -0.39
N CYS A 59 14.29 -4.26 -0.44
CA CYS A 59 13.83 -4.92 0.78
C CYS A 59 14.96 -5.63 1.52
N HIS A 60 15.92 -6.26 0.84
CA HIS A 60 17.00 -6.96 1.54
C HIS A 60 17.95 -5.99 2.27
N ALA A 61 18.36 -4.88 1.64
CA ALA A 61 19.21 -3.89 2.30
C ALA A 61 18.47 -3.19 3.45
N GLY A 62 17.18 -2.91 3.28
CA GLY A 62 16.35 -2.37 4.35
C GLY A 62 16.09 -3.33 5.51
N LYS A 63 16.01 -4.64 5.25
CA LYS A 63 15.97 -5.66 6.31
C LYS A 63 17.28 -5.75 7.08
N VAL A 64 18.41 -5.78 6.37
CA VAL A 64 19.75 -5.85 7.00
C VAL A 64 20.00 -4.66 7.94
N THR A 65 19.49 -3.49 7.59
CA THR A 65 19.60 -2.26 8.42
C THR A 65 18.46 -2.11 9.44
N GLY A 66 17.48 -3.02 9.45
CA GLY A 66 16.26 -2.93 10.26
C GLY A 66 15.28 -1.82 9.83
N ALA A 67 15.68 -0.94 8.91
CA ALA A 67 14.93 0.22 8.46
C ALA A 67 13.63 -0.14 7.73
N LEU A 68 13.58 -1.29 7.06
CA LEU A 68 12.39 -1.80 6.36
C LEU A 68 11.76 -3.00 7.07
N SER A 69 12.02 -3.18 8.36
CA SER A 69 11.41 -4.31 9.06
C SER A 69 9.88 -4.16 9.08
N GLY A 70 9.12 -5.12 8.56
CA GLY A 70 7.66 -5.09 8.44
C GLY A 70 7.13 -5.17 6.99
N HIS A 71 5.81 -5.35 6.86
CA HIS A 71 5.19 -5.54 5.56
C HIS A 71 5.09 -4.23 4.77
N THR A 72 5.47 -4.26 3.50
CA THR A 72 5.29 -3.15 2.56
C THR A 72 4.23 -3.50 1.53
N LEU A 73 3.38 -2.53 1.22
CA LEU A 73 2.31 -2.62 0.25
C LEU A 73 2.52 -1.59 -0.86
N LEU A 74 2.21 -1.97 -2.09
CA LEU A 74 1.97 -1.02 -3.18
C LEU A 74 0.48 -0.95 -3.45
N VAL A 75 -0.07 0.25 -3.53
CA VAL A 75 -1.50 0.47 -3.70
C VAL A 75 -1.72 1.38 -4.90
N GLN A 76 -2.43 0.87 -5.89
CA GLN A 76 -2.80 1.60 -7.09
C GLN A 76 -4.32 1.68 -7.17
N ARG A 77 -4.87 2.89 -7.18
CA ARG A 77 -6.31 3.09 -7.44
C ARG A 77 -6.65 2.66 -8.86
N CYS A 78 -7.89 2.21 -9.09
CA CYS A 78 -8.33 1.79 -10.41
C CYS A 78 -9.79 2.15 -10.71
N THR A 79 -10.14 2.20 -11.99
CA THR A 79 -11.52 2.35 -12.48
C THR A 79 -12.36 1.07 -12.25
N ARG A 80 -13.65 1.09 -12.61
CA ARG A 80 -14.53 -0.09 -12.58
C ARG A 80 -14.07 -1.23 -13.50
N SER A 81 -13.43 -0.88 -14.62
CA SER A 81 -12.79 -1.82 -15.54
C SER A 81 -11.40 -2.25 -15.08
N ARG A 82 -11.00 -1.88 -13.85
CA ARG A 82 -9.71 -2.20 -13.23
C ARG A 82 -8.51 -1.61 -13.99
N SER A 83 -8.72 -0.51 -14.71
CA SER A 83 -7.62 0.26 -15.29
C SER A 83 -6.97 1.13 -14.20
N PRO A 84 -5.64 1.17 -14.08
CA PRO A 84 -4.96 1.95 -13.05
C PRO A 84 -5.21 3.46 -13.23
N VAL A 85 -5.35 4.17 -12.12
CA VAL A 85 -5.61 5.62 -12.07
C VAL A 85 -4.72 6.27 -11.02
N GLY A 86 -4.00 7.33 -11.42
CA GLY A 86 -3.12 8.09 -10.53
C GLY A 86 -1.80 7.37 -10.21
N GLU A 87 -1.12 7.85 -9.18
CA GLU A 87 0.19 7.32 -8.77
C GLU A 87 0.08 6.02 -7.96
N VAL A 88 1.15 5.22 -7.99
CA VAL A 88 1.32 4.08 -7.10
C VAL A 88 1.70 4.61 -5.72
N MET A 89 0.88 4.32 -4.73
CA MET A 89 1.11 4.68 -3.34
C MET A 89 1.86 3.57 -2.63
N LEU A 90 3.01 3.92 -2.07
CA LEU A 90 3.84 3.01 -1.28
C LEU A 90 3.45 3.14 0.19
N VAL A 91 3.00 2.05 0.80
CA VAL A 91 2.51 2.02 2.18
C VAL A 91 3.31 1.05 3.03
N GLY A 92 3.75 1.52 4.19
CA GLY A 92 4.49 0.75 5.18
C GLY A 92 5.78 1.44 5.62
N PRO A 93 6.63 0.74 6.38
CA PRO A 93 6.45 -0.65 6.81
C PRO A 93 5.33 -0.79 7.86
N VAL A 94 4.45 -1.78 7.67
CA VAL A 94 3.40 -2.17 8.62
C VAL A 94 4.04 -3.08 9.68
N ARG A 95 4.21 -2.56 10.89
CA ARG A 95 4.96 -3.20 11.97
C ARG A 95 4.10 -3.61 13.16
N THR A 96 2.99 -2.91 13.36
CA THR A 96 2.13 -3.07 14.53
C THR A 96 0.68 -3.35 14.14
N ALA A 97 -0.12 -3.83 15.10
CA ALA A 97 -1.56 -3.96 14.90
C ALA A 97 -2.23 -2.59 14.63
N GLU A 98 -1.71 -1.50 15.21
CA GLU A 98 -2.19 -0.14 14.96
C GLU A 98 -1.93 0.29 13.51
N ASP A 99 -0.74 -0.01 12.98
CA ASP A 99 -0.39 0.24 11.58
C ASP A 99 -1.30 -0.52 10.63
N LEU A 100 -1.57 -1.79 10.95
CA LEU A 100 -2.47 -2.62 10.17
C LEU A 100 -3.91 -2.08 10.20
N ALA A 101 -4.38 -1.64 11.37
CA ALA A 101 -5.71 -1.04 11.51
C ALA A 101 -5.82 0.32 10.80
N ALA A 102 -4.76 1.14 10.80
CA ALA A 102 -4.72 2.38 10.05
C ALA A 102 -4.75 2.12 8.53
N THR A 103 -3.92 1.18 8.07
CA THR A 103 -3.87 0.76 6.66
C THR A 103 -5.20 0.19 6.19
N ALA A 104 -5.84 -0.66 7.00
CA ALA A 104 -7.12 -1.27 6.67
C ALA A 104 -8.24 -0.24 6.53
N ARG A 105 -8.34 0.70 7.48
CA ARG A 105 -9.31 1.80 7.41
C ARG A 105 -9.08 2.69 6.20
N TRP A 106 -7.82 2.96 5.87
CA TRP A 106 -7.48 3.80 4.73
C TRP A 106 -7.83 3.14 3.38
N LEU A 107 -7.74 1.82 3.25
CA LEU A 107 -8.06 1.11 2.01
C LEU A 107 -9.56 1.10 1.67
N GLU A 108 -10.45 1.30 2.65
CA GLU A 108 -11.89 1.07 2.49
C GLU A 108 -12.73 2.35 2.36
N PRO A 109 -13.74 2.36 1.47
CA PRO A 109 -14.06 1.36 0.44
C PRO A 109 -13.14 1.44 -0.80
N VAL A 110 -12.48 2.59 -0.96
CA VAL A 110 -11.47 2.92 -1.96
C VAL A 110 -10.44 3.80 -1.26
N PRO A 111 -9.12 3.61 -1.48
CA PRO A 111 -8.11 4.38 -0.79
C PRO A 111 -8.19 5.88 -1.08
N GLY A 112 -8.02 6.67 -0.01
CA GLY A 112 -7.98 8.13 -0.03
C GLY A 112 -6.68 8.67 -0.60
N ASP A 113 -6.31 9.88 -0.17
CA ASP A 113 -4.98 10.42 -0.43
C ASP A 113 -3.95 9.63 0.40
N ILE A 114 -2.71 9.49 -0.08
CA ILE A 114 -1.66 8.90 0.73
C ILE A 114 -1.52 9.67 2.05
N ASP A 115 -1.64 11.00 2.03
CA ASP A 115 -1.45 11.88 3.18
C ASP A 115 -2.43 11.65 4.34
N ASP A 116 -3.54 10.95 4.10
CA ASP A 116 -4.49 10.50 5.12
C ASP A 116 -3.90 9.40 6.03
N LEU A 117 -2.80 8.75 5.63
CA LEU A 117 -2.09 7.78 6.44
C LEU A 117 -1.18 8.44 7.48
N PRO A 118 -1.01 7.81 8.65
CA PRO A 118 0.06 8.15 9.59
C PRO A 118 1.41 8.27 8.89
N ARG A 119 2.17 9.31 9.19
CA ARG A 119 3.48 9.61 8.56
C ARG A 119 4.42 8.40 8.49
N ARG A 120 4.47 7.60 9.56
CA ARG A 120 5.27 6.37 9.66
C ARG A 120 4.93 5.27 8.64
N LEU A 121 3.73 5.33 8.04
CA LEU A 121 3.27 4.42 6.98
C LEU A 121 3.50 4.98 5.57
N ARG A 122 3.94 6.23 5.45
CA ARG A 122 4.25 6.90 4.17
C ARG A 122 5.74 7.01 3.92
N GLU A 123 6.52 7.06 5.01
CA GLU A 123 7.96 7.23 4.97
C GLU A 123 8.64 5.87 4.91
N ILE A 124 8.81 5.36 3.70
CA ILE A 124 9.70 4.23 3.48
C ILE A 124 11.12 4.77 3.39
N PRO A 125 12.03 4.37 4.30
CA PRO A 125 13.44 4.74 4.21
C PRO A 125 13.99 4.37 2.84
N ARG A 126 14.24 5.38 2.00
CA ARG A 126 15.07 5.21 0.82
C ARG A 126 16.47 4.97 1.36
N THR A 127 16.98 3.75 1.21
CA THR A 127 18.41 3.51 1.43
C THR A 127 19.16 4.32 0.38
N SER A 128 19.56 5.54 0.75
CA SER A 128 20.52 6.34 0.01
C SER A 128 21.82 5.54 -0.02
N THR A 129 22.09 4.89 -1.13
CA THR A 129 23.43 4.36 -1.40
C THR A 129 24.32 5.58 -1.59
N SER A 130 24.97 6.05 -0.52
CA SER A 130 26.12 6.94 -0.67
C SER A 130 27.26 6.05 -1.17
N ASN A 131 27.65 6.29 -2.42
CA ASN A 131 28.82 5.70 -3.07
C ASN A 131 30.09 6.41 -2.60
#